data_AF-A0A2E8F2S8-F1
#
_entry.id   AF-A0A2E8F2S8-F1
#
_cell.length_a   1.000
_cell.length_b   1.000
_cell.length_c   1.000
_cell.angle_alpha   90.00
_cell.angle_beta   90.00
_cell.angle_gamma   90.00
#
_symmetry.space_group_name_H-M   'P 1'
#
loop_
_entity.id
_entity.type
_entity.pdbx_description
1 polymer ?
#
loop_
_entity_poly.entity_id
_entity_poly.type
_entity_poly.pdbx_seq_one_letter_code
_entity_poly.pdbx_strand_id
1 'polypeptide(L)'
;MTKESELREIFGRPTERSLNKQIDHLDQHCRAIIGKSPFILLGTSNSSGLCDVSPKGDFPGFVRVLDDKTIAIPDLPGNNRLDTLANVLDNPHVGLIFLIPGM
;
A
#
# COMPACT_ATOMS: atom_id res chain seq x y z
N MET A 1 -15.11 -8.50 -21.50
CA MET A 1 -14.88 -7.05 -21.32
C MET A 1 -13.44 -6.80 -21.68
N THR A 2 -13.14 -5.93 -22.65
CA THR A 2 -11.82 -5.93 -23.31
C THR A 2 -11.13 -4.58 -23.39
N LYS A 3 -11.81 -3.46 -23.13
CA LYS A 3 -11.19 -2.11 -23.11
C LYS A 3 -11.71 -1.24 -21.97
N GLU A 4 -10.88 -0.35 -21.42
CA GLU A 4 -11.30 0.59 -20.36
C GLU A 4 -12.48 1.45 -20.81
N SER A 5 -12.53 1.86 -22.09
CA SER A 5 -13.63 2.66 -22.64
C SER A 5 -14.99 1.99 -22.45
N GLU A 6 -15.08 0.67 -22.67
CA GLU A 6 -16.32 -0.10 -22.46
C GLU A 6 -16.73 -0.09 -20.99
N LEU A 7 -15.77 -0.17 -20.06
CA LEU A 7 -16.05 -0.06 -18.62
C LEU A 7 -16.53 1.34 -18.23
N ARG A 8 -16.04 2.39 -18.89
CA ARG A 8 -16.46 3.78 -18.63
C ARG A 8 -17.90 4.05 -19.07
N GLU A 9 -18.40 3.34 -20.08
CA GLU A 9 -19.82 3.41 -20.46
C GLU A 9 -20.73 2.86 -19.35
N ILE A 10 -20.25 1.88 -18.57
CA ILE A 10 -21.00 1.25 -17.47
C ILE A 10 -20.85 2.05 -16.15
N PHE A 11 -19.62 2.38 -15.76
CA PHE A 11 -19.32 2.94 -14.43
C PHE A 11 -19.17 4.47 -14.42
N GLY A 12 -19.03 5.11 -15.59
CA GLY A 12 -18.83 6.55 -15.70
C GLY A 12 -17.45 7.04 -15.26
N ARG A 13 -17.36 8.35 -15.00
CA ARG A 13 -16.16 9.04 -14.53
C ARG A 13 -16.19 9.21 -13.01
N PRO A 14 -15.03 9.16 -12.32
CA PRO A 14 -14.97 9.44 -10.90
C PRO A 14 -15.35 10.90 -10.62
N THR A 15 -15.90 11.16 -9.44
CA THR A 15 -16.19 12.53 -8.98
C THR A 15 -14.90 13.30 -8.69
N GLU A 16 -14.93 14.63 -8.81
CA GLU A 16 -13.77 15.49 -8.48
C GLU A 16 -13.25 15.23 -7.07
N ARG A 17 -14.14 15.09 -6.08
CA ARG A 17 -13.76 14.74 -4.71
C ARG A 17 -12.97 13.44 -4.61
N SER A 18 -13.28 12.44 -5.44
CA SER A 18 -12.58 11.15 -5.45
C SER A 18 -11.20 11.24 -6.08
N LEU A 19 -11.02 12.15 -7.05
CA LEU A 19 -9.72 12.43 -7.65
C LEU A 19 -8.85 13.27 -6.71
N ASN A 20 -9.42 14.30 -6.10
CA ASN A 20 -8.68 15.26 -5.25
C ASN A 20 -8.12 14.64 -3.96
N LYS A 21 -8.67 13.51 -3.50
CA LYS A 21 -8.12 12.76 -2.36
C LYS A 21 -6.91 11.88 -2.72
N GLN A 22 -6.58 11.74 -4.00
CA GLN A 22 -5.37 11.07 -4.45
C GLN A 22 -4.24 12.11 -4.49
N ILE A 23 -3.26 11.93 -3.62
CA ILE A 23 -2.09 12.80 -3.48
C ILE A 23 -0.81 12.00 -3.72
N ASP A 24 0.27 12.68 -4.12
CA ASP A 24 1.57 12.08 -4.45
C ASP A 24 2.61 12.21 -3.31
N HIS A 25 2.15 12.62 -2.13
CA HIS A 25 2.96 12.85 -0.93
C HIS A 25 2.15 12.58 0.34
N LEU A 26 2.84 12.45 1.47
CA LEU A 26 2.28 12.12 2.78
C LEU A 26 1.93 13.41 3.53
N ASP A 27 0.66 13.81 3.46
CA ASP A 27 0.13 14.91 4.24
C ASP A 27 -0.04 14.54 5.74
N GLN A 28 -0.55 15.50 6.52
CA GLN A 28 -0.82 15.30 7.94
C GLN A 28 -1.80 14.14 8.23
N HIS A 29 -2.75 13.88 7.32
CA HIS A 29 -3.76 12.83 7.49
C HIS A 29 -3.16 11.45 7.22
N CYS A 30 -2.36 11.31 6.16
CA CYS A 30 -1.57 10.11 5.89
C CYS A 30 -0.68 9.77 7.09
N ARG A 31 0.08 10.76 7.60
CA ARG A 31 0.97 10.59 8.76
C ARG A 31 0.20 10.15 10.01
N ALA A 32 -0.99 10.72 10.25
CA ALA A 32 -1.83 10.34 11.39
C ALA A 32 -2.37 8.91 11.28
N ILE A 33 -2.74 8.46 10.07
CA ILE A 33 -3.18 7.07 9.84
C ILE A 33 -2.00 6.12 10.07
N ILE A 34 -0.86 6.37 9.42
CA ILE A 34 0.35 5.54 9.55
C ILE A 34 0.76 5.40 11.02
N GLY A 35 0.79 6.51 11.76
CA GLY A 35 1.18 6.51 13.18
C GLY A 35 0.22 5.77 14.11
N LYS A 36 -1.03 5.54 13.69
CA LYS A 36 -2.06 4.83 14.48
C LYS A 36 -2.25 3.39 14.06
N SER A 37 -1.71 2.98 12.92
CA SER A 37 -1.89 1.63 12.39
C SER A 37 -0.95 0.63 13.05
N PRO A 38 -1.47 -0.41 13.74
CA PRO A 38 -0.68 -1.54 14.22
C PRO A 38 -0.48 -2.64 13.17
N PHE A 39 -1.12 -2.51 11.99
CA PHE A 39 -1.16 -3.59 11.01
C PHE A 39 -1.27 -3.03 9.59
N ILE A 40 -0.53 -3.64 8.66
CA ILE A 40 -0.55 -3.33 7.23
C ILE A 40 -0.66 -4.60 6.40
N LEU A 41 -1.20 -4.44 5.19
CA LEU A 41 -1.08 -5.42 4.11
C LEU A 41 -0.14 -4.86 3.06
N LEU A 42 0.93 -5.60 2.75
CA LEU A 42 1.90 -5.25 1.72
C LEU A 42 1.72 -6.17 0.51
N GLY A 43 1.16 -5.62 -0.56
CA GLY A 43 1.01 -6.29 -1.85
C GLY A 43 2.25 -6.07 -2.71
N THR A 44 2.79 -7.15 -3.27
CA THR A 44 3.91 -7.12 -4.22
C THR A 44 3.62 -8.06 -5.38
N SER A 45 4.33 -7.90 -6.49
CA SER A 45 4.33 -8.87 -7.58
C SER A 45 5.70 -8.95 -8.22
N ASN A 46 6.06 -10.11 -8.77
CA ASN A 46 7.24 -10.21 -9.63
C ASN A 46 6.96 -9.66 -11.04
N SER A 47 7.98 -9.61 -11.88
CA SER A 47 7.90 -9.14 -13.28
C SER A 47 6.95 -9.95 -14.16
N SER A 48 6.63 -11.19 -13.77
CA SER A 48 5.67 -12.07 -14.46
C SER A 48 4.22 -11.84 -14.00
N GLY A 49 4.00 -10.94 -13.04
CA GLY A 49 2.68 -10.62 -12.51
C GLY A 49 2.15 -11.61 -11.46
N LEU A 50 2.99 -12.50 -10.93
CA LEU A 50 2.62 -13.33 -9.79
C LEU A 50 2.60 -12.46 -8.52
N CYS A 51 1.42 -12.30 -7.93
CA CYS A 51 1.20 -11.44 -6.78
C CYS A 51 1.29 -12.20 -5.44
N ASP A 52 1.80 -11.51 -4.42
CA ASP A 52 1.75 -11.92 -3.01
C ASP A 52 1.20 -10.78 -2.15
N VAL A 53 0.54 -11.11 -1.04
CA VAL A 53 0.15 -10.13 -0.01
C VAL A 53 0.66 -10.61 1.33
N SER A 54 1.65 -9.88 1.85
CA SER A 54 2.28 -10.18 3.12
C SER A 54 1.70 -9.28 4.23
N PRO A 55 1.06 -9.85 5.27
CA PRO A 55 0.63 -9.10 6.43
C PRO A 55 1.84 -8.75 7.30
N LYS A 56 1.91 -7.50 7.78
CA LYS A 56 2.92 -7.06 8.76
C LYS A 56 2.23 -6.30 9.88
N GLY A 57 2.60 -6.58 11.12
CA GLY A 57 2.00 -5.94 12.28
C GLY A 57 2.92 -5.90 13.48
N ASP A 58 2.72 -4.86 14.29
CA ASP A 58 3.42 -4.57 15.54
C ASP A 58 2.62 -3.48 16.29
N PHE A 59 3.20 -2.85 17.33
CA PHE A 59 2.58 -1.72 18.01
C PHE A 59 2.26 -0.56 17.04
N PRO A 60 1.21 0.24 17.30
CA PRO A 60 0.89 1.42 16.49
C PRO A 60 2.11 2.33 16.27
N GLY A 61 2.35 2.71 15.00
CA GLY A 61 3.47 3.56 14.63
C GLY A 61 4.78 2.81 14.33
N PHE A 62 4.74 1.49 14.17
CA PHE A 62 5.91 0.69 13.78
C PHE A 62 6.45 1.04 12.38
N VAL A 63 5.56 1.45 11.46
CA VAL A 63 5.96 2.06 10.19
C VAL A 63 6.32 3.52 10.43
N ARG A 64 7.54 3.90 10.04
CA ARG A 64 8.06 5.25 10.26
C ARG A 64 8.00 6.06 8.98
N VAL A 65 7.45 7.26 9.05
CA VAL A 65 7.55 8.24 7.95
C VAL A 65 8.89 8.94 8.04
N LEU A 66 9.71 8.85 7.00
CA LEU A 66 11.05 9.45 6.96
C LEU A 66 10.99 10.86 6.36
N ASP A 67 10.18 11.06 5.32
CA ASP A 67 9.93 12.35 4.66
C ASP A 67 8.54 12.33 3.98
N ASP A 68 8.24 13.30 3.11
CA ASP A 68 6.94 13.41 2.44
C ASP A 68 6.67 12.31 1.41
N LYS A 69 7.67 11.53 0.99
CA LYS A 69 7.52 10.47 -0.02
C LYS A 69 8.10 9.12 0.40
N THR A 70 8.69 9.04 1.60
CA THR A 70 9.41 7.84 2.05
C THR A 70 8.88 7.36 3.40
N ILE A 71 8.63 6.05 3.50
CA ILE A 71 8.35 5.34 4.74
C ILE A 71 9.35 4.19 4.93
N ALA A 72 9.61 3.83 6.18
CA ALA A 72 10.37 2.66 6.57
C ALA A 72 9.44 1.64 7.25
N ILE A 73 9.42 0.42 6.71
CA ILE A 73 8.69 -0.72 7.27
C ILE A 73 9.73 -1.68 7.83
N PRO A 74 9.72 -1.99 9.14
CA PRO A 74 10.67 -2.94 9.70
C PRO A 74 10.37 -4.36 9.20
N ASP A 75 11.43 -5.12 8.94
CA ASP A 75 11.34 -6.55 8.65
C ASP A 75 11.62 -7.34 9.93
N LEU A 76 10.55 -7.73 10.62
CA LEU A 76 10.61 -8.44 11.88
C LEU A 76 10.90 -9.94 11.65
N PRO A 77 11.56 -10.63 12.61
CA PRO A 77 11.76 -12.08 12.52
C PRO A 77 10.44 -12.82 12.33
N GLY A 78 10.43 -13.75 11.38
CA GLY A 78 9.23 -14.51 11.02
C GLY A 78 9.57 -15.88 10.46
N ASN A 79 8.85 -16.29 9.41
CA ASN A 79 9.03 -17.58 8.74
C ASN A 79 10.21 -17.61 7.74
N ASN A 80 11.05 -16.56 7.71
CA ASN A 80 12.18 -16.39 6.79
C ASN A 80 11.84 -16.52 5.30
N ARG A 81 10.58 -16.29 4.93
CA ARG A 81 10.18 -16.23 3.51
C ARG A 81 10.61 -14.90 2.92
N LEU A 82 11.19 -14.96 1.72
CA LEU A 82 11.71 -13.79 1.01
C LEU A 82 10.75 -13.27 -0.07
N ASP A 83 9.51 -13.76 -0.17
CA ASP A 83 8.62 -13.46 -1.30
C ASP A 83 8.48 -11.95 -1.55
N THR A 84 8.19 -11.16 -0.52
CA THR A 84 8.10 -9.70 -0.61
C THR A 84 9.40 -9.07 -1.12
N LEU A 85 10.54 -9.40 -0.50
CA LEU A 85 11.83 -8.78 -0.83
C LEU A 85 12.32 -9.18 -2.22
N ALA A 86 12.17 -10.46 -2.59
CA ALA A 86 12.49 -10.97 -3.91
C ALA A 86 11.62 -10.33 -4.99
N ASN A 87 10.32 -10.17 -4.74
CA ASN A 87 9.42 -9.46 -5.65
C ASN A 87 9.83 -8.00 -5.82
N VAL A 88 10.16 -7.28 -4.74
CA VAL A 88 10.58 -5.87 -4.80
C VAL A 88 11.89 -5.67 -5.57
N LEU A 89 12.81 -6.62 -5.49
CA LEU A 89 14.05 -6.58 -6.27
C LEU A 89 13.81 -6.75 -7.78
N ASP A 90 12.81 -7.54 -8.17
CA ASP A 90 12.44 -7.79 -9.57
C ASP A 90 11.48 -6.73 -10.13
N ASN A 91 10.59 -6.21 -9.29
CA ASN A 91 9.58 -5.20 -9.60
C ASN A 91 9.38 -4.26 -8.39
N PRO A 92 9.82 -2.99 -8.46
CA PRO A 92 9.83 -2.09 -7.31
C PRO A 92 8.44 -1.53 -6.95
N HIS A 93 7.38 -1.90 -7.67
CA HIS A 93 6.02 -1.44 -7.38
C HIS A 93 5.38 -2.23 -6.24
N VAL A 94 4.86 -1.51 -5.25
CA VAL A 94 4.19 -2.09 -4.09
C VAL A 94 2.84 -1.43 -3.84
N GLY A 95 1.91 -2.19 -3.26
CA GLY A 95 0.64 -1.70 -2.73
C GLY A 95 0.62 -1.81 -1.21
N LEU A 96 0.07 -0.80 -0.53
CA LEU A 96 0.00 -0.77 0.93
C LEU A 96 -1.40 -0.39 1.40
N ILE A 97 -1.90 -1.15 2.37
CA ILE A 97 -3.13 -0.81 3.10
C ILE A 97 -2.79 -0.74 4.58
N PHE A 98 -3.06 0.41 5.18
CA PHE A 98 -2.93 0.66 6.61
C PHE A 98 -4.27 0.42 7.30
N LEU A 99 -4.26 -0.36 8.38
CA LEU A 99 -5.47 -0.73 9.12
C LEU A 99 -5.42 -0.17 10.54
N ILE A 100 -6.53 0.36 11.02
CA ILE A 100 -6.71 0.84 12.40
C ILE A 100 -7.94 0.14 12.97
N PRO A 101 -7.78 -0.71 14.00
CA PRO A 101 -8.92 -1.41 14.60
C PRO A 101 -9.97 -0.44 15.15
N GLY A 102 -11.24 -0.64 14.77
CA GLY A 102 -12.38 0.10 15.33
C GLY A 102 -12.55 1.55 14.83
N MET A 103 -11.87 1.93 13.74
CA MET A 103 -12.10 3.20 13.04
C MET A 103 -13.23 3.08 12.01
#